data_AF-A0A484G6C8-F1
#
_entry.id   AF-A0A484G6C8-F1
#
_cell.length_a   1.000
_cell.length_b   1.000
_cell.length_c   1.000
_cell.angle_alpha   90.00
_cell.angle_beta   90.00
_cell.angle_gamma   90.00
#
_symmetry.space_group_name_H-M   'P 1'
#
loop_
_entity.id
_entity.type
_entity.pdbx_description
1 polymer ?
#
loop_
_entity_poly.entity_id
_entity_poly.type
_entity_poly.pdbx_seq_one_letter_code
_entity_poly.pdbx_strand_id
1 'polypeptide(L)'
;MDTFDDGVSKGEIAVHGRGGWQSIVQGADSGEQEIKLIAEQAWPGNRSVAGLEAVTVGGGREYLLLIMGEREPSADGHAGAGAMWDDVWAFQVPPLGMSAASLRDAMWQAVGRQTGEGKWSRLTLEPYDDDNDDGEPAPRGWFAVAPMADVEESGIVVWGGLGSDNKRLRDGWILRLAA
;
A
#
# COMPACT_ATOMS: atom_id res chain seq x y z
N MET A 1 -22.72 -11.11 20.49
CA MET A 1 -21.61 -10.26 20.06
C MET A 1 -20.86 -9.90 21.31
N ASP A 2 -19.64 -10.40 21.45
CA ASP A 2 -18.82 -10.15 22.63
C ASP A 2 -18.28 -8.72 22.57
N THR A 3 -18.53 -7.96 23.64
CA THR A 3 -18.00 -6.61 23.82
C THR A 3 -16.50 -6.72 24.09
N PHE A 4 -15.67 -6.10 23.24
CA PHE A 4 -14.25 -5.96 23.52
C PHE A 4 -14.08 -4.91 24.64
N ASP A 5 -13.59 -5.34 25.79
CA ASP A 5 -13.24 -4.47 26.92
C ASP A 5 -11.72 -4.31 26.95
N ASP A 6 -11.22 -3.19 26.42
CA ASP A 6 -9.80 -2.81 26.48
C ASP A 6 -9.43 -2.11 27.81
N GLY A 7 -10.36 -2.04 28.76
CA GLY A 7 -10.18 -1.39 30.06
C GLY A 7 -10.23 0.13 30.04
N VAL A 8 -10.42 0.77 28.87
CA VAL A 8 -10.42 2.24 28.72
C VAL A 8 -11.63 2.75 27.94
N SER A 9 -12.15 1.96 27.00
CA SER A 9 -13.24 2.27 26.08
C SER A 9 -14.55 1.68 26.59
N LYS A 10 -15.49 2.52 27.04
CA LYS A 10 -16.88 2.07 27.30
C LYS A 10 -17.70 2.15 26.02
N GLY A 11 -17.84 1.04 25.29
CA GLY A 11 -18.76 0.94 24.15
C GLY A 11 -18.48 -0.21 23.20
N GLU A 12 -19.42 -0.47 22.27
CA GLU A 12 -19.13 -1.29 21.09
C GLU A 12 -18.07 -0.55 20.25
N ILE A 13 -16.90 -1.17 20.08
CA ILE A 13 -15.89 -0.66 19.15
C ILE A 13 -16.37 -0.99 17.74
N ALA A 14 -16.81 0.02 17.02
CA ALA A 14 -17.06 -0.07 15.58
C ALA A 14 -16.01 0.75 14.83
N VAL A 15 -15.70 0.31 13.61
CA VAL A 15 -14.89 1.10 12.67
C VAL A 15 -15.79 2.17 12.08
N HIS A 16 -15.48 3.42 12.38
CA HIS A 16 -16.21 4.57 11.85
C HIS A 16 -15.29 5.40 10.97
N GLY A 17 -15.82 5.93 9.87
CA GLY A 17 -15.20 7.09 9.25
C GLY A 17 -15.17 8.23 10.27
N ARG A 18 -14.06 8.98 10.32
CA ARG A 18 -13.99 10.22 11.10
C ARG A 18 -15.04 11.24 10.64
N GLY A 19 -15.44 11.14 9.37
CA GLY A 19 -16.63 11.74 8.78
C GLY A 19 -17.42 10.70 7.95
N GLY A 20 -17.75 11.04 6.70
CA GLY A 20 -18.35 10.09 5.75
C GLY A 20 -17.33 9.08 5.21
N TRP A 21 -17.81 7.95 4.68
CA TRP A 21 -16.97 7.03 3.93
C TRP A 21 -16.60 7.65 2.58
N GLN A 22 -15.30 7.71 2.29
CA GLN A 22 -14.78 8.19 1.01
C GLN A 22 -14.06 7.06 0.28
N SER A 23 -14.37 6.89 -1.00
CA SER A 23 -13.62 6.00 -1.87
C SER A 23 -12.43 6.75 -2.49
N ILE A 24 -11.27 6.10 -2.52
CA ILE A 24 -9.99 6.67 -3.01
C ILE A 24 -9.75 6.16 -4.44
N VAL A 25 -10.70 6.42 -5.35
CA VAL A 25 -10.60 6.08 -6.77
C VAL A 25 -11.34 7.13 -7.61
N GLN A 26 -10.89 7.35 -8.84
CA GLN A 26 -11.55 8.26 -9.77
C GLN A 26 -13.00 7.87 -10.03
N GLY A 27 -13.90 8.85 -10.03
CA GLY A 27 -15.31 8.67 -10.39
C GLY A 27 -16.17 8.00 -9.32
N ALA A 28 -15.65 7.80 -8.10
CA ALA A 28 -16.48 7.36 -7.00
C ALA A 28 -17.37 8.50 -6.49
N ASP A 29 -18.66 8.21 -6.33
CA ASP A 29 -19.61 9.06 -5.62
C ASP A 29 -19.31 9.00 -4.11
N SER A 30 -18.27 9.71 -3.69
CA SER A 30 -18.07 10.05 -2.28
C SER A 30 -18.66 11.43 -2.02
N GLY A 31 -19.30 11.63 -0.87
CA GLY A 31 -19.80 12.93 -0.41
C GLY A 31 -18.67 13.95 -0.18
N GLU A 32 -18.62 14.61 0.98
CA GLU A 32 -17.48 15.47 1.31
C GLU A 32 -16.16 14.68 1.27
N GLN A 33 -15.17 15.18 0.52
CA GLN A 33 -13.87 14.53 0.35
C GLN A 33 -12.86 15.09 1.35
N GLU A 34 -12.50 14.27 2.35
CA GLU A 34 -11.42 14.57 3.29
C GLU A 34 -10.06 14.46 2.59
N ILE A 35 -9.89 13.47 1.72
CA ILE A 35 -8.70 13.28 0.88
C ILE A 35 -8.93 13.93 -0.48
N LYS A 36 -8.14 14.95 -0.83
CA LYS A 36 -8.19 15.57 -2.15
C LYS A 36 -7.50 14.67 -3.18
N LEU A 37 -8.29 13.88 -3.90
CA LEU A 37 -7.76 13.02 -4.96
C LEU A 37 -7.28 13.84 -6.15
N ILE A 38 -6.14 13.44 -6.72
CA ILE A 38 -5.66 13.99 -7.98
C ILE A 38 -6.46 13.32 -9.10
N ALA A 39 -7.21 14.13 -9.86
CA ALA A 39 -8.16 13.63 -10.86
C ALA A 39 -7.48 12.94 -12.05
N GLU A 40 -6.34 13.47 -12.50
CA GLU A 40 -5.55 12.93 -13.61
C GLU A 40 -4.30 12.21 -13.07
N GLN A 41 -4.51 10.99 -12.55
CA GLN A 41 -3.42 10.10 -12.14
C GLN A 41 -3.62 8.70 -12.68
N ALA A 42 -2.53 7.93 -12.75
CA ALA A 42 -2.60 6.50 -12.96
C ALA A 42 -3.08 5.83 -11.67
N TRP A 43 -3.93 4.81 -11.80
CA TRP A 43 -4.50 4.07 -10.67
C TRP A 43 -4.04 2.61 -10.71
N PRO A 44 -3.85 1.96 -9.56
CA PRO A 44 -3.68 0.52 -9.53
C PRO A 44 -4.91 -0.18 -10.10
N GLY A 45 -4.69 -1.22 -10.91
CA GLY A 45 -5.78 -2.08 -11.39
C GLY A 45 -6.48 -2.84 -10.26
N ASN A 46 -7.73 -3.26 -10.50
CA ASN A 46 -8.50 -4.11 -9.57
C ASN A 46 -7.73 -5.40 -9.25
N ARG A 47 -7.81 -5.84 -8.00
CA ARG A 47 -7.10 -7.03 -7.54
C ARG A 47 -7.66 -7.64 -6.25
N SER A 48 -7.40 -8.92 -6.06
CA SER A 48 -7.58 -9.68 -4.83
C SER A 48 -6.23 -10.23 -4.37
N VAL A 49 -6.18 -10.80 -3.14
CA VAL A 49 -5.03 -11.56 -2.61
C VAL A 49 -3.66 -10.87 -2.79
N ALA A 50 -3.69 -9.54 -2.71
CA ALA A 50 -2.54 -8.64 -2.77
C ALA A 50 -2.00 -8.34 -1.37
N GLY A 51 -0.81 -7.75 -1.29
CA GLY A 51 -0.30 -7.14 -0.06
C GLY A 51 -0.73 -5.68 0.02
N LEU A 52 -1.11 -5.21 1.21
CA LEU A 52 -1.31 -3.78 1.49
C LEU A 52 -0.73 -3.45 2.87
N GLU A 53 0.38 -2.74 2.92
CA GLU A 53 1.10 -2.45 4.16
C GLU A 53 1.40 -0.96 4.33
N ALA A 54 1.33 -0.48 5.57
CA ALA A 54 1.76 0.87 5.93
C ALA A 54 3.26 0.90 6.20
N VAL A 55 3.97 1.86 5.60
CA VAL A 55 5.38 2.13 5.85
C VAL A 55 5.58 3.61 6.14
N THR A 56 6.40 3.91 7.15
CA THR A 56 6.75 5.29 7.50
C THR A 56 8.20 5.55 7.11
N VAL A 57 8.42 6.49 6.19
CA VAL A 57 9.75 6.92 5.75
C VAL A 57 10.18 8.22 6.42
N GLY A 58 11.40 8.66 6.13
CA GLY A 58 12.08 9.80 6.74
C GLY A 58 11.18 11.01 7.05
N GLY A 59 11.35 11.56 8.26
CA GLY A 59 10.57 12.71 8.72
C GLY A 59 9.13 12.40 9.12
N GLY A 60 8.75 11.11 9.20
CA GLY A 60 7.43 10.65 9.63
C GLY A 60 6.37 10.71 8.53
N ARG A 61 6.79 10.51 7.27
CA ARG A 61 5.85 10.43 6.14
C ARG A 61 5.37 9.00 5.98
N GLU A 62 4.06 8.80 6.01
CA GLU A 62 3.44 7.48 5.86
C GLU A 62 3.01 7.23 4.41
N TYR A 63 3.27 6.02 3.93
CA TYR A 63 2.79 5.49 2.65
C TYR A 63 2.06 4.17 2.87
N LEU A 64 1.02 3.90 2.08
CA LEU A 64 0.48 2.56 1.90
C LEU A 64 1.10 1.94 0.64
N LEU A 65 1.69 0.76 0.78
CA LEU A 65 2.25 -0.01 -0.32
C LEU A 65 1.25 -1.09 -0.75
N LEU A 66 0.73 -0.98 -1.96
CA LEU A 66 -0.07 -2.02 -2.60
C LEU A 66 0.85 -2.88 -3.47
N ILE A 67 0.94 -4.18 -3.17
CA ILE A 67 1.93 -5.08 -3.76
C ILE A 67 1.20 -6.20 -4.51
N MET A 68 1.45 -6.30 -5.82
CA MET A 68 1.06 -7.43 -6.69
C MET A 68 -0.40 -7.87 -6.47
N GLY A 69 -0.71 -9.17 -6.52
CA GLY A 69 -2.05 -9.73 -6.32
C GLY A 69 -2.72 -10.24 -7.60
N GLU A 70 -3.83 -10.95 -7.44
CA GLU A 70 -4.58 -11.56 -8.54
C GLU A 70 -5.47 -10.52 -9.22
N ARG A 71 -5.31 -10.33 -10.53
CA ARG A 71 -6.07 -9.37 -11.34
C ARG A 71 -7.27 -9.99 -12.04
N GLU A 72 -7.14 -11.25 -12.42
CA GLU A 72 -8.18 -12.03 -13.10
C GLU A 72 -8.30 -13.35 -12.35
N PRO A 73 -9.46 -13.69 -11.78
CA PRO A 73 -9.62 -14.91 -11.01
C PRO A 73 -9.51 -16.15 -11.92
N SER A 74 -8.99 -17.24 -11.36
CA SER A 74 -8.98 -18.54 -12.02
C SER A 74 -10.40 -19.04 -12.34
N ALA A 75 -10.57 -19.67 -13.51
CA ALA A 75 -11.80 -20.37 -13.87
C ALA A 75 -12.12 -21.56 -12.95
N ASP A 76 -11.10 -22.13 -12.29
CA ASP A 76 -11.22 -23.25 -11.36
C ASP A 76 -11.39 -22.80 -9.89
N GLY A 77 -11.61 -21.50 -9.66
CA GLY A 77 -11.60 -20.91 -8.32
C GLY A 77 -10.23 -21.11 -7.64
N HIS A 78 -10.21 -21.37 -6.33
CA HIS A 78 -8.95 -21.52 -5.57
C HIS A 78 -8.15 -22.80 -5.91
N ALA A 79 -8.63 -23.65 -6.81
CA ALA A 79 -7.87 -24.80 -7.30
C ALA A 79 -6.83 -24.41 -8.37
N GLY A 80 -6.99 -23.25 -9.00
CA GLY A 80 -6.08 -22.72 -10.02
C GLY A 80 -5.60 -21.32 -9.68
N ALA A 81 -4.49 -20.91 -10.30
CA ALA A 81 -4.03 -19.53 -10.25
C ALA A 81 -4.72 -18.71 -11.33
N GLY A 82 -5.18 -17.52 -10.97
CA GLY A 82 -5.53 -16.48 -11.90
C GLY A 82 -4.31 -15.80 -12.52
N ALA A 83 -4.56 -14.72 -13.27
CA ALA A 83 -3.48 -13.83 -13.71
C ALA A 83 -3.08 -12.91 -12.54
N MET A 84 -1.78 -12.70 -12.35
CA MET A 84 -1.24 -11.87 -11.28
C MET A 84 -0.74 -10.54 -11.84
N TRP A 85 -0.86 -9.46 -11.06
CA TRP A 85 -0.11 -8.23 -11.27
C TRP A 85 1.35 -8.40 -10.82
N ASP A 86 2.26 -7.74 -11.51
CA ASP A 86 3.69 -7.63 -11.21
C ASP A 86 4.07 -6.24 -10.67
N ASP A 87 3.08 -5.39 -10.39
CA ASP A 87 3.29 -4.00 -10.01
C ASP A 87 3.31 -3.78 -8.48
N VAL A 88 3.94 -2.68 -8.09
CA VAL A 88 3.89 -2.14 -6.73
C VAL A 88 3.52 -0.66 -6.82
N TRP A 89 2.66 -0.22 -5.91
CA TRP A 89 2.20 1.16 -5.85
C TRP A 89 2.35 1.73 -4.45
N ALA A 90 2.70 3.01 -4.36
CA ALA A 90 2.69 3.77 -3.12
C ALA A 90 1.57 4.81 -3.12
N PHE A 91 0.78 4.84 -2.05
CA PHE A 91 -0.18 5.90 -1.76
C PHE A 91 0.34 6.76 -0.62
N GLN A 92 0.52 8.07 -0.86
CA GLN A 92 0.95 8.99 0.20
C GLN A 92 -0.23 9.35 1.12
N VAL A 93 -0.16 8.91 2.38
CA VAL A 93 -1.22 9.11 3.35
C VAL A 93 -1.27 10.58 3.79
N PRO A 94 -2.46 11.21 3.79
CA PRO A 94 -2.68 12.51 4.42
C PRO A 94 -2.17 12.55 5.87
N PRO A 95 -1.37 13.54 6.26
CA PRO A 95 -0.84 13.59 7.61
C PRO A 95 -1.96 13.84 8.63
N LEU A 96 -2.13 12.93 9.59
CA LEU A 96 -3.09 13.08 10.69
C LEU A 96 -2.55 13.93 11.86
N GLY A 97 -1.28 14.38 11.78
CA GLY A 97 -0.62 15.15 12.84
C GLY A 97 0.62 15.93 12.38
N MET A 98 1.34 16.53 13.34
CA MET A 98 2.58 17.25 13.07
C MET A 98 3.76 16.27 12.98
N SER A 99 4.36 16.20 11.80
CA SER A 99 5.63 15.53 11.52
C SER A 99 6.56 16.49 10.81
N ALA A 100 7.86 16.18 10.73
CA ALA A 100 8.79 17.01 9.97
C ALA A 100 8.40 17.05 8.48
N ALA A 101 7.86 15.94 7.96
CA ALA A 101 7.29 15.87 6.62
C ALA A 101 6.06 16.78 6.45
N SER A 102 5.10 16.77 7.39
CA SER A 102 3.90 17.60 7.26
C SER A 102 4.17 19.11 7.40
N LEU A 103 5.18 19.51 8.18
CA LEU A 103 5.65 20.89 8.22
C LEU A 103 6.26 21.34 6.88
N ARG A 104 7.09 20.50 6.26
CA ARG A 104 7.65 20.76 4.93
C ARG A 104 6.53 20.87 3.88
N ASP A 105 5.56 19.97 3.93
CA ASP A 105 4.40 19.98 3.02
C ASP A 105 3.59 21.27 3.15
N ALA A 106 3.34 21.75 4.36
CA ALA A 106 2.66 23.01 4.60
C ALA A 106 3.41 24.20 3.98
N MET A 107 4.75 24.24 4.08
CA MET A 107 5.56 25.28 3.42
C MET A 107 5.46 25.20 1.90
N TRP A 108 5.43 23.99 1.32
CA TRP A 108 5.30 23.78 -0.12
C TRP A 108 3.91 24.18 -0.63
N GLN A 109 2.86 23.82 0.10
CA GLN A 109 1.49 24.23 -0.21
C GLN A 109 1.32 25.74 -0.15
N ALA A 110 1.95 26.42 0.83
CA ALA A 110 1.90 27.88 0.95
C ALA A 110 2.51 28.61 -0.26
N VAL A 111 3.45 27.98 -0.99
CA VAL A 111 4.02 28.50 -2.24
C VAL A 111 3.37 27.89 -3.50
N GLY A 112 2.23 27.20 -3.35
CA GLY A 112 1.46 26.63 -4.44
C GLY A 112 2.02 25.35 -5.05
N ARG A 113 2.94 24.66 -4.37
CA ARG A 113 3.49 23.37 -4.83
C ARG A 113 2.64 22.21 -4.34
N GLN A 114 2.51 21.19 -5.19
CA GLN A 114 1.90 19.92 -4.83
C GLN A 114 2.87 19.09 -3.98
N THR A 115 2.33 18.34 -3.01
CA THR A 115 3.10 17.55 -2.03
C THR A 115 3.05 16.05 -2.29
N GLY A 116 2.22 15.59 -3.23
CA GLY A 116 1.97 14.17 -3.50
C GLY A 116 0.92 13.53 -2.59
N GLU A 117 0.37 14.26 -1.62
CA GLU A 117 -0.67 13.78 -0.72
C GLU A 117 -1.90 13.24 -1.47
N GLY A 118 -2.41 12.07 -1.07
CA GLY A 118 -3.57 11.46 -1.71
C GLY A 118 -3.32 10.91 -3.12
N LYS A 119 -2.05 10.82 -3.55
CA LYS A 119 -1.64 10.32 -4.86
C LYS A 119 -1.17 8.87 -4.79
N TRP A 120 -1.61 8.06 -5.74
CA TRP A 120 -1.02 6.79 -6.10
C TRP A 120 0.14 6.99 -7.09
N SER A 121 1.27 6.36 -6.80
CA SER A 121 2.43 6.34 -7.69
C SER A 121 2.89 4.90 -7.89
N ARG A 122 2.93 4.44 -9.14
CA ARG A 122 3.55 3.15 -9.48
C ARG A 122 5.04 3.25 -9.20
N LEU A 123 5.58 2.27 -8.47
CA LEU A 123 6.99 2.16 -8.17
C LEU A 123 7.69 1.35 -9.26
N THR A 124 8.91 1.75 -9.60
CA THR A 124 9.85 0.91 -10.35
C THR A 124 10.62 0.06 -9.34
N LEU A 125 10.72 -1.24 -9.60
CA LEU A 125 11.54 -2.14 -8.82
C LEU A 125 12.93 -2.18 -9.46
N GLU A 126 13.97 -1.93 -8.68
CA GLU A 126 15.36 -1.97 -9.12
C GLU A 126 16.18 -2.71 -8.06
N PRO A 127 17.26 -3.42 -8.45
CA PRO A 127 18.20 -4.00 -7.49
C PRO A 127 18.75 -2.95 -6.53
N TYR A 128 19.05 -3.36 -5.29
CA TYR A 128 19.59 -2.45 -4.29
C TYR A 128 21.04 -2.00 -4.60
N ASP A 129 21.82 -2.87 -5.23
CA ASP A 129 23.17 -2.56 -5.73
C ASP A 129 23.35 -3.10 -7.16
N ASP A 130 24.23 -2.45 -7.92
CA ASP A 130 24.49 -2.76 -9.34
C ASP A 130 25.13 -4.15 -9.54
N ASP A 131 25.62 -4.77 -8.46
CA ASP A 131 26.26 -6.09 -8.50
C ASP A 131 25.25 -7.23 -8.26
N ASN A 132 24.00 -6.90 -7.92
CA ASN A 132 22.96 -7.88 -7.65
C ASN A 132 22.01 -8.06 -8.85
N ASP A 133 22.18 -9.15 -9.58
CA ASP A 133 21.33 -9.58 -10.70
C ASP A 133 20.37 -10.72 -10.29
N ASP A 134 19.98 -10.80 -9.01
CA ASP A 134 18.98 -11.76 -8.54
C ASP A 134 17.58 -11.53 -9.17
N GLY A 135 17.44 -10.46 -9.96
CA GLY A 135 16.24 -10.10 -10.70
C GLY A 135 15.15 -9.47 -9.82
N GLU A 136 13.94 -9.46 -10.35
CA GLU A 136 12.76 -8.93 -9.67
C GLU A 136 11.88 -10.06 -9.12
N PRO A 137 11.12 -9.81 -8.04
CA PRO A 137 10.13 -10.77 -7.55
C PRO A 137 9.13 -11.13 -8.65
N ALA A 138 8.99 -12.43 -8.90
CA ALA A 138 7.95 -12.91 -9.82
C ALA A 138 6.54 -12.49 -9.36
N PRO A 139 5.63 -12.13 -10.29
CA PRO A 139 4.24 -11.80 -9.97
C PRO A 139 3.53 -12.91 -9.19
N ARG A 140 2.85 -12.52 -8.11
CA ARG A 140 2.27 -13.45 -7.14
C ARG A 140 1.05 -12.87 -6.43
N GLY A 141 0.21 -13.76 -5.92
CA GLY A 141 -0.83 -13.48 -4.95
C GLY A 141 -0.74 -14.48 -3.79
N TRP A 142 -1.65 -14.38 -2.81
CA TRP A 142 -1.75 -15.37 -1.72
C TRP A 142 -0.47 -15.49 -0.86
N PHE A 143 0.37 -14.47 -0.86
CA PHE A 143 1.64 -14.43 -0.13
C PHE A 143 1.47 -13.83 1.27
N ALA A 144 2.45 -14.08 2.13
CA ALA A 144 2.57 -13.38 3.40
C ALA A 144 3.34 -12.07 3.18
N VAL A 145 2.94 -11.01 3.89
CA VAL A 145 3.63 -9.73 3.88
C VAL A 145 3.66 -9.13 5.28
N ALA A 146 4.73 -8.41 5.62
CA ALA A 146 4.83 -7.66 6.87
C ALA A 146 5.79 -6.46 6.74
N PRO A 147 5.54 -5.34 7.45
CA PRO A 147 6.44 -4.21 7.49
C PRO A 147 7.68 -4.47 8.37
N MET A 148 8.78 -3.85 8.00
CA MET A 148 10.04 -3.81 8.73
C MET A 148 10.21 -2.41 9.33
N ALA A 149 9.75 -2.20 10.56
CA ALA A 149 9.72 -0.88 11.19
C ALA A 149 11.03 -0.48 11.91
N ASP A 150 11.85 -1.45 12.31
CA ASP A 150 13.04 -1.24 13.16
C ASP A 150 14.38 -1.27 12.38
N VAL A 151 14.33 -1.11 11.06
CA VAL A 151 15.52 -1.11 10.19
C VAL A 151 15.82 0.29 9.66
N GLU A 152 17.08 0.51 9.26
CA GLU A 152 17.58 1.82 8.80
C GLU A 152 16.78 2.38 7.61
N GLU A 153 16.26 1.49 6.76
CA GLU A 153 15.39 1.83 5.64
C GLU A 153 14.02 1.17 5.78
N SER A 154 12.96 1.97 5.71
CA SER A 154 11.59 1.48 5.76
C SER A 154 11.34 0.51 4.61
N GLY A 155 10.89 -0.70 4.95
CA GLY A 155 10.64 -1.73 3.96
C GLY A 155 9.60 -2.73 4.41
N ILE A 156 9.34 -3.68 3.54
CA ILE A 156 8.40 -4.78 3.76
C ILE A 156 9.06 -6.10 3.34
N VAL A 157 8.71 -7.18 4.02
CA VAL A 157 9.06 -8.54 3.60
C VAL A 157 7.87 -9.16 2.91
N VAL A 158 8.07 -9.72 1.72
CA VAL A 158 7.12 -10.56 1.00
C VAL A 158 7.63 -11.99 1.03
N TRP A 159 6.79 -12.97 1.37
CA TRP A 159 7.21 -14.37 1.45
C TRP A 159 6.22 -15.33 0.81
N GLY A 160 6.75 -16.20 -0.06
CA GLY A 160 6.01 -17.27 -0.71
C GLY A 160 4.94 -16.77 -1.67
N GLY A 161 3.75 -17.37 -1.60
CA GLY A 161 2.61 -17.07 -2.47
C GLY A 161 2.40 -18.08 -3.59
N LEU A 162 1.48 -17.74 -4.48
CA LEU A 162 1.12 -18.50 -5.67
C LEU A 162 1.43 -17.67 -6.91
N GLY A 163 2.23 -18.21 -7.83
CA GLY A 163 2.51 -17.59 -9.12
C GLY A 163 1.42 -17.89 -10.15
N SER A 164 1.43 -17.16 -11.29
CA SER A 164 0.49 -17.37 -12.39
C SER A 164 0.60 -18.75 -13.06
N ASP A 165 1.68 -19.48 -12.84
CA ASP A 165 1.85 -20.86 -13.31
C ASP A 165 1.23 -21.91 -12.35
N ASN A 166 0.44 -21.45 -11.38
CA ASN A 166 -0.19 -22.24 -10.33
C ASN A 166 0.80 -23.00 -9.43
N LYS A 167 2.05 -22.53 -9.34
CA LYS A 167 3.04 -23.09 -8.41
C LYS A 167 3.19 -22.23 -7.18
N ARG A 168 3.40 -22.91 -6.05
CA ARG A 168 3.78 -22.27 -4.79
C ARG A 168 5.21 -21.75 -4.91
N LEU A 169 5.34 -20.48 -4.60
CA LEU A 169 6.62 -19.80 -4.49
C LEU A 169 7.15 -19.99 -3.06
N ARG A 170 8.47 -20.12 -2.93
CA ARG A 170 9.16 -20.40 -1.64
C ARG A 170 10.20 -19.34 -1.28
N ASP A 171 10.47 -18.46 -2.23
CA ASP A 171 11.36 -17.31 -2.12
C ASP A 171 10.71 -16.21 -1.28
N GLY A 172 11.54 -15.30 -0.82
CA GLY A 172 11.14 -14.11 -0.10
C GLY A 172 11.95 -12.91 -0.56
N TRP A 173 11.33 -11.75 -0.48
CA TRP A 173 11.85 -10.50 -1.01
C TRP A 173 11.70 -9.40 0.02
N ILE A 174 12.69 -8.52 0.09
CA ILE A 174 12.59 -7.32 0.89
C ILE A 174 12.48 -6.14 -0.06
N LEU A 175 11.36 -5.42 0.00
CA LEU A 175 11.14 -4.21 -0.79
C LEU A 175 11.39 -3.01 0.12
N ARG A 176 12.29 -2.11 -0.30
CA ARG A 176 12.66 -0.91 0.46
C ARG A 176 12.18 0.33 -0.28
N LEU A 177 11.63 1.28 0.46
CA LEU A 177 11.42 2.62 -0.07
C LEU A 177 12.69 3.44 0.19
N ALA A 178 13.48 3.68 -0.84
CA ALA A 178 14.47 4.74 -0.80
C ALA A 178 13.75 6.09 -0.75
N ALA A 179 14.14 6.95 0.19
CA ALA A 179 13.59 8.30 0.38
C ALA A 179 14.63 9.37 0.05
#